data_AF-A0A9P5TJU2-F1
#
_entry.id   AF-A0A9P5TJU2-F1
#
_cell.length_a   1.000
_cell.length_b   1.000
_cell.length_c   1.000
_cell.angle_alpha   90.00
_cell.angle_beta   90.00
_cell.angle_gamma   90.00
#
_symmetry.space_group_name_H-M   'P 1'
#
loop_
_entity.id
_entity.type
_entity.pdbx_description
1 polymer ?
#
loop_
_entity_poly.entity_id
_entity_poly.type
_entity_poly.pdbx_seq_one_letter_code
_entity_poly.pdbx_strand_id
1 'polypeptide(L)'
;MSFISRLWNSIRNPLRYVGRDLQGNKFYETRSLNDPQRTKRTVQYYDPEDVWKYIGGGKRLAIQWSAWLTHTRKDPPTLEELQADLRRQQRVLANVALIEERDRAEVEERMRIRQEDSHRALEEASARAQGLLEQPTKSLNHALSDSTTSSADAVKQASASQPPGQARRSSTPPPPMPSRPPSETESWTPVTRRRG
;
A
#
# COMPACT_ATOMS: atom_id res chain seq x y z
N MET A 1 5.52 23.69 -49.21
CA MET A 1 6.86 23.60 -49.86
C MET A 1 7.92 23.09 -48.87
N SER A 2 8.01 21.78 -48.58
CA SER A 2 9.02 21.25 -47.62
C SER A 2 9.37 19.77 -47.82
N PHE A 3 9.41 19.27 -49.06
CA PHE A 3 9.79 17.88 -49.33
C PHE A 3 11.32 17.71 -49.45
N ILE A 4 11.99 18.67 -50.08
CA ILE A 4 13.44 18.66 -50.29
C ILE A 4 14.20 18.80 -48.96
N SER A 5 13.75 19.70 -48.08
CA SER A 5 14.37 19.89 -46.75
C SER A 5 14.21 18.66 -45.86
N ARG A 6 13.08 17.94 -45.93
CA ARG A 6 12.85 16.68 -45.20
C ARG A 6 13.74 15.55 -45.71
N LEU A 7 13.91 15.43 -47.03
CA LEU A 7 14.84 14.46 -47.64
C LEU A 7 16.28 14.74 -47.21
N TRP A 8 16.72 16.01 -47.28
CA TRP A 8 18.06 16.40 -46.85
C TRP A 8 18.28 16.16 -45.34
N ASN A 9 17.27 16.44 -44.51
CA ASN A 9 17.32 16.14 -43.08
C ASN A 9 17.39 14.65 -42.78
N SER A 10 16.66 13.82 -43.54
CA SER A 10 16.64 12.37 -43.35
C SER A 10 17.98 11.72 -43.69
N ILE A 11 18.74 12.30 -44.62
CA ILE A 11 20.09 11.84 -44.98
C ILE A 11 21.10 12.28 -43.93
N ARG A 12 20.98 13.52 -43.42
CA ARG A 12 21.89 14.09 -42.43
C ARG A 12 21.68 13.54 -41.02
N ASN A 13 20.52 12.96 -40.75
CA ASN A 13 20.10 12.47 -39.45
C ASN A 13 19.43 11.08 -39.56
N PRO A 14 20.22 10.00 -39.68
CA PRO A 14 19.66 8.66 -39.84
C PRO A 14 18.86 8.26 -38.59
N LEU A 15 17.61 7.85 -38.79
CA LEU A 15 16.82 7.23 -37.72
C LEU A 15 17.43 5.87 -37.39
N ARG A 16 18.03 5.75 -36.20
CA ARG A 16 18.60 4.48 -35.73
C ARG A 16 17.49 3.64 -35.13
N TYR A 17 17.24 2.47 -35.72
CA TYR A 17 16.39 1.46 -35.10
C TYR A 17 17.08 0.89 -33.85
N VAL A 18 16.37 0.88 -32.73
CA VAL A 18 16.90 0.45 -31.42
C VAL A 18 16.33 -0.92 -31.04
N GLY A 19 15.03 -1.12 -31.23
CA GLY A 19 14.38 -2.37 -30.87
C GLY A 19 12.88 -2.31 -31.00
N ARG A 20 12.23 -3.38 -30.53
CA ARG A 20 10.78 -3.51 -30.48
C ARG A 20 10.33 -4.03 -29.12
N ASP A 21 9.10 -3.73 -28.74
CA ASP A 21 8.47 -4.34 -27.57
C ASP A 21 7.75 -5.65 -27.93
N LEU A 22 7.08 -6.23 -26.93
CA LEU A 22 6.27 -7.44 -27.08
C LEU A 22 4.97 -7.20 -27.87
N GLN A 23 4.54 -5.96 -28.02
CA GLN A 23 3.35 -5.57 -28.78
C GLN A 23 3.67 -5.26 -30.26
N GLY A 24 4.95 -5.24 -30.62
CA GLY A 24 5.40 -4.92 -31.99
C GLY A 24 5.66 -3.44 -32.24
N ASN A 25 5.57 -2.58 -31.22
CA ASN A 25 5.94 -1.18 -31.33
C ASN A 25 7.46 -1.06 -31.56
N LYS A 26 7.87 -0.19 -32.47
CA LYS A 26 9.26 -0.01 -32.87
C LYS A 26 9.82 1.26 -32.24
N PHE A 27 11.04 1.19 -31.74
CA PHE A 27 11.70 2.28 -31.04
C PHE A 27 12.91 2.76 -31.82
N TYR A 28 13.05 4.08 -31.90
CA TYR A 28 14.08 4.75 -32.68
C TYR A 28 14.79 5.80 -31.86
N GLU A 29 16.08 5.98 -32.14
CA GLU A 29 16.92 7.03 -31.57
C GLU A 29 17.49 7.87 -32.72
N THR A 30 17.49 9.19 -32.56
CA THR A 30 18.01 10.14 -33.56
C THR A 30 18.75 11.26 -32.83
N ARG A 31 19.93 11.65 -33.29
CA ARG A 31 20.63 12.81 -32.71
C ARG A 31 19.91 14.10 -33.11
N SER A 32 19.79 15.08 -32.22
CA SER A 32 19.26 16.39 -32.62
C SER A 32 20.27 17.11 -33.51
N LEU A 33 19.80 17.81 -34.55
CA LEU A 33 20.67 18.61 -35.43
C LEU A 33 21.22 19.84 -34.72
N ASN A 34 20.42 20.40 -33.82
CA ASN A 34 20.74 21.64 -33.12
C ASN A 34 21.59 21.39 -31.86
N ASP A 35 21.50 20.18 -31.30
CA ASP A 35 22.23 19.79 -30.09
C ASP A 35 22.68 18.33 -30.19
N PRO A 36 23.93 18.08 -30.62
CA PRO A 36 24.46 16.72 -30.77
C PRO A 36 24.49 15.90 -29.48
N GLN A 37 24.45 16.57 -28.32
CA GLN A 37 24.50 15.93 -27.00
C GLN A 37 23.14 15.36 -26.61
N ARG A 38 22.04 15.96 -27.12
CA ARG A 38 20.68 15.50 -26.85
C ARG A 38 20.17 14.57 -27.94
N THR A 39 20.01 13.29 -27.61
CA THR A 39 19.32 12.34 -28.50
C THR A 39 17.80 12.45 -28.33
N LYS A 40 17.08 12.39 -29.45
CA LYS A 40 15.63 12.26 -29.50
C LYS A 40 15.29 10.76 -29.58
N ARG A 41 14.38 10.33 -28.71
CA ARG A 41 13.86 8.95 -28.68
C ARG A 41 12.40 8.99 -29.09
N THR A 42 12.01 8.14 -30.03
CA THR A 42 10.65 8.11 -30.58
C THR A 42 10.14 6.68 -30.69
N VAL A 43 8.83 6.52 -30.53
CA VAL A 43 8.12 5.26 -30.73
C VAL A 43 7.27 5.35 -32.00
N GLN A 44 7.30 4.29 -32.79
CA GLN A 44 6.36 4.03 -33.87
C GLN A 44 5.48 2.88 -33.41
N TYR A 45 4.20 3.18 -33.20
CA TYR A 45 3.22 2.18 -32.79
C TYR A 45 2.96 1.20 -33.92
N TYR A 46 2.69 -0.05 -33.57
CA TYR A 46 2.32 -1.08 -34.53
C TYR A 46 0.96 -0.77 -35.17
N ASP A 47 -0.03 -0.44 -34.33
CA ASP A 47 -1.35 0.03 -34.76
C ASP A 47 -1.42 1.57 -34.61
N PRO A 48 -1.79 2.32 -35.65
CA PRO A 48 -1.96 3.76 -35.55
C PRO A 48 -3.01 4.20 -34.51
N GLU A 49 -4.03 3.39 -34.22
CA GLU A 49 -5.03 3.70 -33.19
C GLU A 49 -4.43 3.72 -31.78
N ASP A 50 -3.37 2.96 -31.55
CA ASP A 50 -2.71 2.89 -30.24
C ASP A 50 -2.14 4.23 -29.81
N VAL A 51 -1.82 5.12 -30.75
CA VAL A 51 -1.41 6.51 -30.45
C VAL A 51 -2.49 7.22 -29.65
N TRP A 52 -3.73 7.15 -30.13
CA TRP A 52 -4.87 7.81 -29.48
C TRP A 52 -5.20 7.14 -28.14
N LYS A 53 -5.15 5.81 -28.08
CA LYS A 53 -5.34 5.04 -26.83
C LYS A 53 -4.27 5.37 -25.80
N TYR A 54 -3.03 5.61 -26.24
CA TYR A 54 -1.94 6.05 -25.36
C TYR A 54 -2.16 7.45 -24.81
N ILE A 55 -2.52 8.41 -25.67
CA ILE A 55 -2.80 9.79 -25.26
C ILE A 55 -4.00 9.86 -24.30
N GLY A 56 -5.05 9.07 -24.58
CA GLY A 56 -6.23 8.96 -23.73
C GLY A 56 -6.02 8.13 -22.46
N GLY A 57 -4.83 7.58 -22.22
CA GLY A 57 -4.51 6.76 -21.03
C GLY A 57 -5.08 5.34 -21.04
N GLY A 58 -5.80 4.94 -22.09
CA GLY A 58 -6.41 3.61 -22.24
C GLY A 58 -5.40 2.50 -22.57
N LYS A 59 -4.22 2.85 -23.11
CA LYS A 59 -3.12 1.91 -23.35
C LYS A 59 -1.81 2.50 -22.86
N ARG A 60 -0.98 1.71 -22.17
CA ARG A 60 0.34 2.16 -21.70
C ARG A 60 1.43 1.29 -22.31
N LEU A 61 2.54 1.93 -22.68
CA LEU A 61 3.76 1.22 -23.07
C LEU A 61 4.34 0.49 -21.85
N ALA A 62 5.16 -0.54 -22.11
CA ALA A 62 5.92 -1.17 -21.04
C ALA A 62 6.78 -0.13 -20.30
N ILE A 63 6.81 -0.20 -18.97
CA ILE A 63 7.45 0.80 -18.10
C ILE A 63 8.93 0.99 -18.44
N GLN A 64 9.61 -0.10 -18.82
CA GLN A 64 11.02 -0.04 -19.19
C GLN A 64 11.24 0.77 -20.47
N TRP A 65 10.34 0.65 -21.46
CA TRP A 65 10.37 1.46 -22.67
C TRP A 65 9.99 2.91 -22.40
N SER A 66 9.02 3.18 -21.52
CA SER A 66 8.70 4.55 -21.12
C SER A 66 9.89 5.23 -20.42
N ALA A 67 10.58 4.52 -19.51
CA ALA A 67 11.77 5.03 -18.83
C ALA A 67 12.94 5.29 -19.80
N TRP A 68 13.06 4.49 -20.86
CA TRP A 68 14.00 4.75 -21.94
C TRP A 68 13.58 5.97 -22.76
N LEU A 69 12.30 6.11 -23.14
CA LEU A 69 11.81 7.28 -23.87
C LEU A 69 11.99 8.60 -23.12
N THR A 70 11.87 8.59 -21.78
CA THR A 70 12.07 9.77 -20.91
C THR A 70 13.53 10.03 -20.55
N HIS A 71 14.47 9.28 -21.12
CA HIS A 71 15.91 9.36 -20.82
C HIS A 71 16.29 9.06 -19.37
N THR A 72 15.37 8.52 -18.57
CA THR A 72 15.66 8.05 -17.21
C THR A 72 16.57 6.83 -17.25
N ARG A 73 16.41 5.99 -18.28
CA ARG A 73 17.25 4.81 -18.55
C ARG A 73 18.16 5.06 -19.75
N LYS A 74 19.45 4.75 -19.63
CA LYS A 74 20.42 4.92 -20.72
C LYS A 74 20.22 3.88 -21.82
N ASP A 75 20.24 2.61 -21.45
CA ASP A 75 20.21 1.48 -22.38
C ASP A 75 18.76 1.01 -22.64
N PRO A 76 18.42 0.62 -23.88
CA PRO A 76 17.09 0.11 -24.19
C PRO A 76 16.83 -1.23 -23.47
N PRO A 77 15.58 -1.53 -23.12
CA PRO A 77 15.24 -2.83 -22.55
C PRO A 77 15.36 -3.95 -23.59
N THR A 78 15.66 -5.16 -23.12
CA THR A 78 15.72 -6.37 -23.96
C THR A 78 14.37 -7.08 -23.96
N LEU A 79 14.12 -7.92 -24.98
CA LEU A 79 12.89 -8.71 -25.05
C LEU A 79 12.75 -9.68 -23.87
N GLU A 80 13.86 -10.29 -23.44
CA GLU A 80 13.90 -11.20 -22.28
C GLU A 80 13.52 -10.48 -20.99
N GLU A 81 14.01 -9.25 -20.80
CA GLU A 81 13.68 -8.42 -19.65
C GLU A 81 12.19 -8.07 -19.60
N LEU A 82 11.60 -7.73 -20.75
CA LEU A 82 10.16 -7.46 -20.86
C LEU A 82 9.33 -8.70 -20.55
N GLN A 83 9.74 -9.87 -21.04
CA GLN A 83 9.06 -11.13 -20.74
C GLN A 83 9.19 -11.51 -19.26
N ALA A 84 10.37 -11.31 -18.67
CA ALA A 84 10.59 -11.56 -17.25
C ALA A 84 9.72 -10.66 -16.37
N ASP A 85 9.56 -9.39 -16.73
CA ASP A 85 8.69 -8.46 -16.01
C ASP A 85 7.21 -8.85 -16.14
N LEU A 86 6.75 -9.29 -17.32
CA LEU A 86 5.39 -9.83 -17.46
C LEU A 86 5.15 -11.05 -16.56
N ARG A 87 6.09 -12.01 -16.53
CA ARG A 87 5.99 -13.18 -15.64
C ARG A 87 5.97 -12.76 -14.17
N ARG A 88 6.76 -11.75 -13.80
CA ARG A 88 6.76 -11.19 -12.45
C ARG A 88 5.40 -10.59 -12.11
N GLN A 89 4.84 -9.76 -12.99
CA GLN A 89 3.52 -9.15 -12.79
C GLN A 89 2.43 -10.22 -12.59
N GLN A 90 2.43 -11.28 -13.40
CA GLN A 90 1.51 -12.40 -13.25
C GLN A 90 1.64 -13.10 -11.88
N ARG A 91 2.86 -13.36 -11.41
CA ARG A 91 3.10 -13.94 -10.09
C ARG A 91 2.62 -13.04 -8.96
N VAL A 92 2.86 -11.73 -9.07
CA VAL A 92 2.38 -10.76 -8.09
C VAL A 92 0.86 -10.76 -8.02
N LEU A 93 0.17 -10.74 -9.17
CA LEU A 93 -1.29 -10.79 -9.21
C LEU A 93 -1.84 -12.07 -8.57
N ALA A 94 -1.23 -13.22 -8.84
CA ALA A 94 -1.62 -14.48 -8.21
C ALA A 94 -1.43 -14.44 -6.68
N ASN A 95 -0.31 -13.90 -6.20
CA ASN A 95 -0.06 -13.77 -4.77
C ASN A 95 -1.03 -12.78 -4.10
N VAL A 96 -1.36 -11.68 -4.78
CA VAL A 96 -2.34 -10.70 -4.30
C VAL A 96 -3.71 -11.36 -4.14
N ALA A 97 -4.16 -12.14 -5.13
CA ALA A 97 -5.42 -12.87 -5.04
C ALA A 97 -5.48 -13.81 -3.83
N LEU A 98 -4.40 -14.55 -3.56
CA LEU A 98 -4.31 -15.43 -2.38
C LEU A 98 -4.38 -14.65 -1.06
N ILE A 99 -3.71 -13.50 -0.98
CA ILE A 99 -3.75 -12.65 0.21
C ILE A 99 -5.15 -12.09 0.41
N GLU A 100 -5.80 -11.61 -0.66
CA GLU A 100 -7.17 -11.08 -0.60
C GLU A 100 -8.19 -12.15 -0.20
N GLU A 101 -8.01 -13.40 -0.60
CA GLU A 101 -8.84 -14.53 -0.13
C GLU A 101 -8.66 -14.78 1.37
N ARG A 102 -7.42 -14.85 1.82
CA ARG A 102 -7.09 -15.04 3.24
C ARG A 102 -7.62 -13.89 4.10
N ASP A 103 -7.41 -12.65 3.67
CA ASP A 103 -7.84 -11.45 4.39
C ASP A 103 -9.37 -11.37 4.44
N ARG A 104 -10.08 -11.78 3.38
CA ARG A 104 -11.55 -11.90 3.40
C ARG A 104 -12.03 -12.93 4.40
N ALA A 105 -11.40 -14.11 4.47
CA ALA A 105 -11.75 -15.14 5.44
C ALA A 105 -11.51 -14.67 6.89
N GLU A 106 -10.39 -14.01 7.16
CA GLU A 106 -10.09 -13.44 8.49
C GLU A 106 -11.10 -12.35 8.90
N VAL A 107 -11.50 -11.49 7.95
CA VAL A 107 -12.52 -10.47 8.20
C VAL A 107 -13.87 -11.12 8.50
N GLU A 108 -14.27 -12.15 7.76
CA GLU A 108 -15.52 -12.87 8.00
C GLU A 108 -15.52 -13.58 9.35
N GLU A 109 -14.44 -14.25 9.72
CA GLU A 109 -14.28 -14.89 11.02
C GLU A 109 -14.37 -13.88 12.17
N ARG A 110 -13.67 -12.75 12.07
CA ARG A 110 -13.75 -11.67 13.07
C ARG A 110 -15.16 -11.09 13.19
N MET A 111 -15.88 -10.97 12.07
CA MET A 111 -17.25 -10.48 12.08
C MET A 111 -18.19 -11.49 12.76
N ARG A 112 -17.99 -12.80 12.53
CA ARG A 112 -18.75 -13.86 13.22
C ARG A 112 -18.51 -13.83 14.74
N ILE A 113 -17.25 -13.79 15.18
CA ILE A 113 -16.91 -13.70 16.61
C ILE A 113 -17.55 -12.45 17.24
N ARG A 114 -17.47 -11.30 16.57
CA ARG A 114 -18.10 -10.06 17.06
C ARG A 114 -19.64 -10.19 17.15
N GLN A 115 -20.27 -10.85 16.18
CA GLN A 115 -21.71 -11.09 16.20
C GLN A 115 -22.09 -12.02 17.35
N GLU A 116 -21.36 -13.11 17.56
CA GLU A 116 -21.55 -14.03 18.68
C GLU A 116 -21.40 -13.34 20.03
N ASP A 117 -20.33 -12.55 20.22
CA ASP A 117 -20.11 -11.75 21.42
C ASP A 117 -21.26 -10.76 21.67
N SER A 118 -21.75 -10.12 20.61
CA SER A 118 -22.87 -9.17 20.71
C SER A 118 -24.19 -9.86 21.09
N HIS A 119 -24.45 -11.05 20.53
CA HIS A 119 -25.65 -11.82 20.82
C HIS A 119 -25.63 -12.30 22.28
N ARG A 120 -24.49 -12.83 22.73
CA ARG A 120 -24.30 -13.24 24.12
C ARG A 120 -24.48 -12.08 25.10
N ALA A 121 -23.92 -10.91 24.80
CA ALA A 121 -24.10 -9.72 25.65
C ALA A 121 -25.58 -9.29 25.75
N LEU A 122 -26.34 -9.38 24.65
CA LEU A 122 -27.78 -9.12 24.63
C LEU A 122 -28.56 -10.12 25.48
N GLU A 123 -28.26 -11.42 25.37
CA GLU A 123 -28.87 -12.48 26.19
C GLU A 123 -28.60 -12.24 27.68
N GLU A 124 -27.35 -11.99 28.07
CA GLU A 124 -26.96 -11.72 29.46
C GLU A 124 -27.67 -10.46 30.02
N ALA A 125 -27.80 -9.40 29.22
CA ALA A 125 -28.54 -8.20 29.60
C ALA A 125 -30.04 -8.48 29.80
N SER A 126 -30.65 -9.29 28.93
CA SER A 126 -32.06 -9.66 29.03
C SER A 126 -32.35 -10.50 30.28
N ALA A 127 -31.49 -11.48 30.60
CA ALA A 127 -31.61 -12.30 31.80
C ALA A 127 -31.46 -11.47 33.07
N ARG A 128 -30.52 -10.50 33.08
CA ARG A 128 -30.34 -9.58 34.21
C ARG A 128 -31.56 -8.68 34.42
N ALA A 129 -32.20 -8.20 33.34
CA ALA A 129 -33.41 -7.39 33.42
C ALA A 129 -34.60 -8.19 33.99
N GLN A 130 -34.73 -9.46 33.61
CA GLN A 130 -35.76 -10.36 34.14
C GLN A 130 -35.56 -10.63 35.64
N GLY A 131 -34.33 -10.89 36.09
CA GLY A 131 -34.04 -11.12 37.51
C GLY A 131 -34.25 -9.90 38.42
N LEU A 132 -34.31 -8.68 37.86
CA LEU A 132 -34.59 -7.44 38.59
C LEU A 132 -36.09 -7.25 38.90
N LEU A 133 -36.99 -7.96 38.21
CA LEU A 133 -38.45 -7.90 38.43
C LEU A 133 -38.92 -8.86 39.54
N GLU A 134 -38.08 -9.77 40.02
CA GLU A 134 -38.41 -10.75 41.07
C GLU A 134 -37.97 -10.35 42.49
N GLN A 135 -37.36 -9.18 42.70
CA GLN A 135 -37.02 -8.74 44.06
C GLN A 135 -38.27 -8.21 44.80
N PRO A 136 -38.72 -8.84 45.91
CA PRO A 136 -39.71 -8.24 46.77
C PRO A 136 -39.06 -7.05 47.48
N THR A 137 -39.71 -5.89 47.37
CA THR A 137 -39.34 -4.63 48.02
C THR A 137 -39.23 -4.80 49.54
N LYS A 138 -38.03 -5.02 50.07
CA LYS A 138 -37.73 -4.73 51.48
C LYS A 138 -36.44 -3.93 51.58
N SER A 139 -36.58 -2.81 52.28
CA SER A 139 -35.55 -1.90 52.77
C SER A 139 -35.10 -0.78 51.83
N LEU A 140 -36.04 0.14 51.56
CA LEU A 140 -35.75 1.58 51.68
C LEU A 140 -35.79 1.91 53.17
N ASN A 141 -34.64 2.14 53.78
CA ASN A 141 -34.41 3.02 54.94
C ASN A 141 -33.09 2.62 55.63
N HIS A 142 -31.97 3.12 55.14
CA HIS A 142 -30.91 3.51 56.06
C HIS A 142 -30.06 4.66 55.50
N ALA A 143 -30.16 5.79 56.20
CA ALA A 143 -29.11 6.78 56.42
C ALA A 143 -28.65 7.65 55.22
N LEU A 144 -29.53 8.58 54.85
CA LEU A 144 -29.13 9.99 54.74
C LEU A 144 -28.74 10.48 56.14
N SER A 145 -27.44 10.56 56.48
CA SER A 145 -26.87 11.37 57.57
C SER A 145 -25.35 11.19 57.61
N ASP A 146 -24.60 11.95 56.81
CA ASP A 146 -23.50 12.76 57.37
C ASP A 146 -22.91 13.65 56.28
N SER A 147 -23.20 14.93 56.39
CA SER A 147 -22.58 15.97 55.59
C SER A 147 -22.46 17.22 56.43
N THR A 148 -21.26 17.51 56.93
CA THR A 148 -20.75 18.88 57.14
C THR A 148 -19.22 18.86 57.36
N THR A 149 -18.50 19.42 56.37
CA THR A 149 -17.32 20.36 56.44
C THR A 149 -16.06 19.95 57.23
N SER A 150 -14.81 20.17 56.78
CA SER A 150 -14.29 21.16 55.83
C SER A 150 -12.83 20.86 55.41
N SER A 151 -12.49 21.37 54.21
CA SER A 151 -11.20 22.00 53.82
C SER A 151 -9.96 21.15 53.49
N ALA A 152 -9.72 21.05 52.18
CA ALA A 152 -8.49 21.36 51.44
C ALA A 152 -7.11 21.01 52.06
N ASP A 153 -6.35 20.13 51.40
CA ASP A 153 -5.21 20.58 50.58
C ASP A 153 -4.66 19.47 49.64
N ALA A 154 -3.82 19.92 48.73
CA ALA A 154 -3.33 19.36 47.48
C ALA A 154 -2.55 18.01 47.45
N VAL A 155 -2.83 17.25 46.38
CA VAL A 155 -1.87 16.64 45.41
C VAL A 155 -0.91 15.54 45.89
N LYS A 156 -1.05 14.32 45.34
CA LYS A 156 -0.14 13.60 44.39
C LYS A 156 -0.20 12.07 44.55
N GLN A 157 -0.07 11.40 43.40
CA GLN A 157 0.50 10.07 43.16
C GLN A 157 -0.39 8.82 43.00
N ALA A 158 0.01 8.06 41.97
CA ALA A 158 -0.04 6.61 41.79
C ALA A 158 -1.28 6.01 41.09
N SER A 159 -1.26 6.15 39.77
CA SER A 159 -1.22 5.05 38.78
C SER A 159 -1.42 3.61 39.28
N ALA A 160 -2.53 3.02 38.80
CA ALA A 160 -2.63 1.73 38.12
C ALA A 160 -2.01 0.48 38.79
N SER A 161 -2.82 -0.22 39.58
CA SER A 161 -2.64 -1.63 39.94
C SER A 161 -3.29 -2.56 38.91
N GLN A 162 -2.56 -3.61 38.55
CA GLN A 162 -2.88 -4.68 37.60
C GLN A 162 -4.11 -5.55 38.01
N PRO A 163 -4.73 -6.29 37.06
CA PRO A 163 -5.58 -7.43 37.38
C PRO A 163 -4.80 -8.76 37.50
N PRO A 164 -5.34 -9.76 38.21
CA PRO A 164 -4.65 -10.99 38.61
C PRO A 164 -4.66 -12.06 37.52
N GLY A 165 -3.64 -12.91 37.55
CA GLY A 165 -3.39 -13.93 36.54
C GLY A 165 -4.29 -15.17 36.60
N GLN A 166 -4.23 -15.95 35.51
CA GLN A 166 -4.51 -17.39 35.53
C GLN A 166 -3.49 -18.19 34.70
N ALA A 167 -3.00 -19.21 35.39
CA ALA A 167 -2.41 -20.49 34.99
C ALA A 167 -2.14 -20.81 33.50
N ARG A 168 -0.85 -21.09 33.30
CA ARG A 168 -0.17 -21.93 32.32
C ARG A 168 -0.98 -23.10 31.74
N ARG A 169 -0.98 -23.23 30.41
CA ARG A 169 -1.00 -24.52 29.71
C ARG A 169 0.20 -24.59 28.76
N SER A 170 1.00 -25.63 28.92
CA SER A 170 2.21 -25.96 28.18
C SER A 170 1.89 -26.43 26.76
N SER A 171 2.47 -25.79 25.75
CA SER A 171 2.75 -26.42 24.46
C SER A 171 4.07 -25.86 23.90
N THR A 172 4.90 -26.77 23.39
CA THR A 172 6.30 -26.61 23.00
C THR A 172 6.50 -25.53 21.93
N PRO A 173 7.52 -24.65 22.04
CA PRO A 173 7.77 -23.61 21.04
C PRO A 173 8.50 -24.16 19.79
N PRO A 174 8.22 -23.64 18.59
CA PRO A 174 8.96 -23.94 17.37
C PRO A 174 10.42 -23.43 17.45
N PRO A 175 11.33 -23.94 16.61
CA PRO A 175 12.75 -23.57 16.65
C PRO A 175 12.96 -22.07 16.44
N PRO A 176 13.98 -21.45 17.08
CA PRO A 176 14.18 -20.02 17.07
C PRO A 176 14.58 -19.54 15.66
N MET A 177 13.76 -18.66 15.08
CA MET A 177 14.18 -17.88 13.91
C MET A 177 15.34 -16.95 14.30
N PRO A 178 16.31 -16.70 13.40
CA PRO A 178 17.34 -15.69 13.64
C PRO A 178 16.64 -14.34 13.87
N SER A 179 16.96 -13.71 15.00
CA SER A 179 16.39 -12.43 15.41
C SER A 179 16.64 -11.38 14.35
N ARG A 180 15.56 -10.98 13.65
CA ARG A 180 15.55 -9.79 12.80
C ARG A 180 15.81 -8.58 13.70
N PRO A 181 16.77 -7.71 13.38
CA PRO A 181 16.96 -6.48 14.16
C PRO A 181 15.65 -5.67 14.12
N PRO A 182 15.27 -5.00 15.23
CA PRO A 182 14.10 -4.14 15.25
C PRO A 182 14.25 -3.10 14.14
N SER A 183 13.27 -3.02 13.24
CA SER A 183 13.20 -1.95 12.26
C SER A 183 12.83 -0.68 12.99
N GLU A 184 13.85 0.07 13.42
CA GLU A 184 13.66 1.44 13.86
C GLU A 184 13.21 2.26 12.65
N THR A 185 11.93 2.62 12.62
CA THR A 185 11.42 3.64 11.70
C THR A 185 12.01 4.98 12.13
N GLU A 186 13.12 5.38 11.52
CA GLU A 186 13.64 6.73 11.66
C GLU A 186 12.54 7.73 11.21
N SER A 187 12.22 8.69 12.08
CA SER A 187 11.30 9.76 11.74
C SER A 187 11.96 10.69 10.73
N TRP A 188 11.43 10.71 9.50
CA TRP A 188 11.90 11.57 8.43
C TRP A 188 11.76 13.04 8.84
N THR A 189 12.89 13.71 9.09
CA THR A 189 12.94 15.14 9.39
C THR A 189 13.60 15.89 8.24
N PRO A 190 12.88 16.77 7.51
CA PRO A 190 13.45 17.50 6.38
C PRO A 190 14.42 18.58 6.87
N VAL A 191 15.68 18.50 6.46
CA VAL A 191 16.70 19.53 6.74
C VAL A 191 16.64 20.61 5.65
N THR A 192 16.25 21.83 6.01
CA THR A 192 16.29 22.98 5.09
C THR A 192 17.72 23.54 5.02
N ARG A 193 18.38 23.37 3.87
CA ARG A 193 19.72 23.94 3.63
C ARG A 193 19.59 25.42 3.24
N ARG A 194 19.97 26.34 4.12
CA ARG A 194 20.11 27.77 3.77
C ARG A 194 21.32 27.91 2.84
N ARG A 195 21.12 28.41 1.62
CA ARG A 195 22.22 28.87 0.77
C ARG A 195 22.70 30.21 1.34
N GLY A 196 23.99 30.28 1.66
CA GLY A 196 24.70 31.56 1.85
C GLY A 196 25.02 32.19 0.51
#